data_AF-A0A9D4JE84-F1
#
_entry.id   AF-A0A9D4JE84-F1
#
_cell.length_a   1.000
_cell.length_b   1.000
_cell.length_c   1.000
_cell.angle_alpha   90.00
_cell.angle_beta   90.00
_cell.angle_gamma   90.00
#
_symmetry.space_group_name_H-M   'P 1'
#
loop_
_entity.id
_entity.type
_entity.pdbx_description
1 polymer ?
#
loop_
_entity_poly.entity_id
_entity_poly.type
_entity_poly.pdbx_seq_one_letter_code
_entity_poly.pdbx_strand_id
1 'polypeptide(L)'
;MKVPAGSIFREARSSCSDTTPDHVPQAHMTPQEAAMYWPMIEKAAVGIPLVAPAPASHGFHWLDQFFHLCNSCRIDYVAAHSYLCNADQTMAYLKAMYNRYHKKVWLTEFACAHTPDDHVQLGLMRTLLPKLEAAEFVYRYSWFNGRIKSDDPTKFVRQSASLFHSNASTLTMIGQFYNAFQPDSHGSSLVG
;
A
#
# COMPACT_ATOMS: atom_id res chain seq x y z
N MET A 1 -4.85 -4.72 9.99
CA MET A 1 -5.24 -6.06 9.49
C MET A 1 -4.62 -6.34 8.13
N LYS A 2 -3.81 -7.40 8.07
CA LYS A 2 -3.19 -7.98 6.88
C LYS A 2 -4.17 -8.38 5.78
N VAL A 3 -3.78 -8.11 4.53
CA VAL A 3 -4.38 -8.68 3.32
C VAL A 3 -3.66 -9.99 2.92
N PRO A 4 -4.38 -11.10 2.68
CA PRO A 4 -3.76 -12.36 2.23
C PRO A 4 -3.11 -12.29 0.84
N ALA A 5 -2.04 -13.05 0.65
CA ALA A 5 -1.39 -13.22 -0.65
C ALA A 5 -2.38 -13.75 -1.70
N GLY A 6 -2.39 -13.15 -2.90
CA GLY A 6 -3.29 -13.54 -3.99
C GLY A 6 -4.66 -12.85 -3.99
N SER A 7 -4.92 -11.95 -3.02
CA SER A 7 -6.12 -11.10 -3.04
C SER A 7 -6.01 -10.06 -4.17
N ILE A 8 -7.03 -9.97 -5.04
CA ILE A 8 -7.11 -8.97 -6.10
C ILE A 8 -7.76 -7.71 -5.54
N PHE A 9 -7.05 -6.58 -5.56
CA PHE A 9 -7.62 -5.26 -5.24
C PHE A 9 -7.93 -4.49 -6.50
N ARG A 10 -9.14 -3.91 -6.55
CA ARG A 10 -9.48 -2.86 -7.49
C ARG A 10 -9.31 -1.53 -6.77
N GLU A 11 -8.14 -0.94 -6.91
CA GLU A 11 -7.84 0.42 -6.46
C GLU A 11 -7.93 1.37 -7.66
N ALA A 12 -8.55 2.54 -7.46
CA ALA A 12 -8.49 3.63 -8.43
C ALA A 12 -7.11 4.30 -8.33
N ARG A 13 -6.11 3.74 -9.00
CA ARG A 13 -4.78 4.34 -9.13
C ARG A 13 -4.92 5.64 -9.91
N SER A 14 -4.61 6.80 -9.34
CA SER A 14 -4.55 8.06 -10.10
C SER A 14 -3.33 8.88 -9.69
N SER A 15 -2.55 9.30 -10.67
CA SER A 15 -1.30 10.05 -10.50
C SER A 15 -0.92 10.65 -11.85
N CYS A 16 -0.38 11.88 -11.84
CA CYS A 16 0.25 12.52 -12.98
C CYS A 16 1.67 12.95 -12.62
N SER A 17 2.55 12.89 -13.62
CA SER A 17 4.01 13.12 -13.65
C SER A 17 4.89 12.08 -12.95
N ASP A 18 5.22 11.00 -13.67
CA ASP A 18 6.63 10.63 -13.80
C ASP A 18 6.83 9.99 -15.18
N THR A 19 7.59 10.66 -16.06
CA THR A 19 7.86 10.22 -17.44
C THR A 19 9.05 9.27 -17.52
N THR A 20 9.36 8.54 -16.45
CA THR A 20 10.39 7.49 -16.51
C THR A 20 9.78 6.26 -17.23
N PRO A 21 10.50 5.61 -18.17
CA PRO A 21 9.98 4.49 -18.97
C PRO A 21 9.57 3.23 -18.17
N ASP A 22 9.75 3.25 -16.85
CA ASP A 22 9.76 2.07 -15.99
C ASP A 22 8.59 1.95 -15.01
N HIS A 23 7.60 2.84 -15.10
CA HIS A 23 6.37 2.73 -14.33
C HIS A 23 5.27 2.01 -15.13
N VAL A 24 4.55 1.09 -14.46
CA VAL A 24 3.26 0.59 -14.95
C VAL A 24 2.38 1.82 -15.25
N PRO A 25 1.63 1.86 -16.38
CA PRO A 25 0.75 2.98 -16.67
C PRO A 25 -0.17 3.25 -15.46
N GLN A 26 0.02 4.41 -14.83
CA GLN A 26 -0.89 4.90 -13.80
C GLN A 26 -2.06 5.59 -14.52
N ALA A 27 -3.16 5.93 -13.84
CA ALA A 27 -4.31 6.50 -14.57
C ALA A 27 -4.10 7.92 -15.12
N HIS A 28 -2.88 8.48 -15.11
CA HIS A 28 -2.53 9.78 -15.71
C HIS A 28 -3.60 10.84 -15.48
N MET A 29 -4.02 10.99 -14.22
CA MET A 29 -5.18 11.80 -13.83
C MET A 29 -4.74 12.88 -12.85
N THR A 30 -5.14 14.11 -13.12
CA THR A 30 -4.96 15.27 -12.23
C THR A 30 -5.89 15.18 -11.02
N PRO A 31 -5.60 15.89 -9.91
CA PRO A 31 -6.53 15.99 -8.78
C PRO A 31 -7.91 16.51 -9.18
N GLN A 32 -7.96 17.44 -10.15
CA GLN A 32 -9.19 18.03 -10.69
C GLN A 32 -10.05 17.00 -11.41
N GLU A 33 -9.47 16.21 -12.30
CA GLU A 33 -10.18 15.15 -12.99
C GLU A 33 -10.66 14.08 -12.01
N ALA A 34 -9.81 13.68 -11.06
CA ALA A 34 -10.18 12.69 -10.04
C ALA A 34 -11.36 13.16 -9.18
N ALA A 35 -11.35 14.43 -8.74
CA ALA A 35 -12.45 15.02 -7.99
C ALA A 35 -13.73 15.14 -8.84
N MET A 36 -13.60 15.50 -10.12
CA MET A 36 -14.73 15.60 -11.05
C MET A 36 -15.45 14.25 -11.24
N TYR A 37 -14.71 13.15 -11.33
CA TYR A 37 -15.29 11.81 -11.49
C TYR A 37 -15.72 11.15 -10.17
N TRP A 38 -15.28 11.68 -9.01
CA TRP A 38 -15.53 11.08 -7.71
C TRP A 38 -17.02 10.80 -7.39
N PRO A 39 -17.99 11.69 -7.72
CA PRO A 39 -19.40 11.41 -7.48
C PRO A 39 -19.91 10.13 -8.17
N MET A 40 -19.33 9.76 -9.32
CA MET A 40 -19.67 8.51 -10.00
C MET A 40 -19.18 7.29 -9.22
N ILE A 41 -18.00 7.40 -8.62
CA ILE A 41 -17.42 6.37 -7.74
C ILE A 41 -18.25 6.22 -6.47
N GLU A 42 -18.67 7.32 -5.85
CA GLU A 42 -19.53 7.30 -4.67
C GLU A 42 -20.85 6.59 -4.92
N LYS A 43 -21.50 6.89 -6.05
CA LYS A 43 -22.74 6.25 -6.48
C LYS A 43 -22.58 4.75 -6.73
N ALA A 44 -21.43 4.32 -7.22
CA ALA A 44 -21.15 2.90 -7.48
C ALA A 44 -20.78 2.11 -6.21
N ALA A 45 -20.32 2.77 -5.15
CA ALA A 45 -19.78 2.15 -3.94
C ALA A 45 -20.77 2.13 -2.76
N VAL A 46 -22.07 2.00 -3.01
CA VAL A 46 -23.09 1.94 -1.93
C VAL A 46 -22.82 0.75 -1.01
N GLY A 47 -22.67 1.01 0.29
CA GLY A 47 -22.36 -0.02 1.29
C GLY A 47 -20.90 -0.51 1.28
N ILE A 48 -20.03 0.08 0.46
CA ILE A 48 -18.61 -0.26 0.36
C ILE A 48 -17.79 0.95 0.84
N PRO A 49 -16.77 0.75 1.69
CA PRO A 49 -15.88 1.84 2.07
C PRO A 49 -15.07 2.37 0.89
N LEU A 50 -14.95 3.69 0.80
CA LEU A 50 -14.17 4.39 -0.21
C LEU A 50 -12.80 4.79 0.31
N VAL A 51 -11.78 4.52 -0.49
CA VAL A 51 -10.39 4.87 -0.18
C VAL A 51 -9.98 5.95 -1.16
N ALA A 52 -9.41 7.04 -0.65
CA ALA A 52 -8.83 8.09 -1.49
C ALA A 52 -7.85 7.48 -2.52
N PRO A 53 -7.66 8.13 -3.67
CA PRO A 53 -6.60 7.75 -4.60
C PRO A 53 -5.22 7.60 -3.93
N ALA A 54 -4.39 6.69 -4.44
CA ALA A 54 -2.98 6.58 -4.07
C ALA A 54 -2.08 7.20 -5.15
N PRO A 55 -1.64 8.46 -5.00
CA PRO A 55 -0.64 9.01 -5.89
C PRO A 55 0.71 8.32 -5.67
N ALA A 56 1.55 8.33 -6.71
CA ALA A 56 2.95 7.89 -6.59
C ALA A 56 3.77 8.83 -5.67
N SER A 57 4.97 8.37 -5.30
CA SER A 57 6.04 9.21 -4.75
C SER A 57 5.67 10.07 -3.53
N HIS A 58 4.89 9.51 -2.59
CA HIS A 58 4.45 10.24 -1.39
C HIS A 58 3.74 11.56 -1.74
N GLY A 59 2.86 11.53 -2.75
CA GLY A 59 2.22 12.69 -3.37
C GLY A 59 1.23 13.46 -2.50
N PHE A 60 1.66 13.95 -1.33
CA PHE A 60 0.89 14.83 -0.45
C PHE A 60 0.30 16.00 -1.22
N HIS A 61 1.07 16.64 -2.09
CA HIS A 61 0.58 17.78 -2.88
C HIS A 61 -0.62 17.40 -3.78
N TRP A 62 -0.57 16.24 -4.44
CA TRP A 62 -1.68 15.76 -5.26
C TRP A 62 -2.91 15.49 -4.40
N LEU A 63 -2.72 14.80 -3.26
CA LEU A 63 -3.81 14.48 -2.33
C LEU A 63 -4.40 15.71 -1.68
N ASP A 64 -3.60 16.71 -1.33
CA ASP A 64 -4.06 17.97 -0.75
C ASP A 64 -4.99 18.70 -1.72
N GLN A 65 -4.61 18.77 -2.99
CA GLN A 65 -5.45 19.36 -4.03
C GLN A 65 -6.74 18.55 -4.19
N PHE A 66 -6.65 17.22 -4.22
CA PHE A 66 -7.83 16.36 -4.34
C PHE A 66 -8.80 16.54 -3.16
N PHE A 67 -8.31 16.49 -1.92
CA PHE A 67 -9.15 16.70 -0.73
C PHE A 67 -9.72 18.11 -0.65
N HIS A 68 -9.00 19.13 -1.14
CA HIS A 68 -9.52 20.48 -1.23
C HIS A 68 -10.70 20.59 -2.22
N LEU A 69 -10.56 19.95 -3.39
CA LEU A 69 -11.58 19.93 -4.45
C LEU A 69 -12.78 19.03 -4.08
N CYS A 70 -12.54 17.96 -3.32
CA CYS A 70 -13.54 16.97 -2.91
C CYS A 70 -13.97 17.16 -1.44
N ASN A 71 -14.19 18.41 -1.01
CA ASN A 71 -14.44 18.74 0.41
C ASN A 71 -15.76 18.16 0.96
N SER A 72 -16.73 17.86 0.09
CA SER A 72 -18.02 17.26 0.44
C SER A 72 -18.12 15.77 0.07
N CYS A 73 -17.04 15.19 -0.46
CA CYS A 73 -17.02 13.80 -0.91
C CYS A 73 -16.91 12.83 0.26
N ARG A 74 -17.59 11.69 0.15
CA ARG A 74 -17.37 10.53 1.02
C ARG A 74 -16.04 9.89 0.65
N ILE A 75 -15.12 9.95 1.61
CA ILE A 75 -13.82 9.30 1.57
C ILE A 75 -13.62 8.70 2.97
N ASP A 76 -13.65 7.37 3.08
CA ASP A 76 -13.62 6.68 4.37
C ASP A 76 -12.18 6.45 4.86
N TYR A 77 -11.25 6.21 3.94
CA TYR A 77 -9.84 5.93 4.21
C TYR A 77 -8.91 6.70 3.26
N VAL A 78 -7.64 6.85 3.63
CA VAL A 78 -6.59 7.36 2.73
C VAL A 78 -5.69 6.21 2.28
N ALA A 79 -5.40 6.12 0.98
CA ALA A 79 -4.48 5.13 0.46
C ALA A 79 -3.02 5.62 0.52
N ALA A 80 -2.09 4.68 0.62
CA ALA A 80 -0.67 4.96 0.61
C ALA A 80 0.10 3.83 -0.07
N HIS A 81 1.13 4.19 -0.83
CA HIS A 81 2.19 3.28 -1.26
C HIS A 81 3.49 3.61 -0.51
N SER A 82 4.24 2.60 -0.08
CA SER A 82 5.56 2.81 0.53
C SER A 82 6.57 1.80 0.00
N TYR A 83 7.57 2.30 -0.73
CA TYR A 83 8.64 1.47 -1.26
C TYR A 83 9.97 1.65 -0.52
N LEU A 84 9.88 2.10 0.73
CA LEU A 84 11.00 2.35 1.62
C LEU A 84 11.50 1.04 2.22
N CYS A 85 12.82 0.92 2.34
CA CYS A 85 13.47 -0.27 2.90
C CYS A 85 13.64 -0.22 4.43
N ASN A 86 12.94 0.71 5.11
CA ASN A 86 13.05 0.94 6.54
C ASN A 86 11.67 1.08 7.18
N ALA A 87 11.40 0.24 8.18
CA ALA A 87 10.10 0.18 8.83
C ALA A 87 9.71 1.48 9.56
N ASP A 88 10.65 2.15 10.22
CA ASP A 88 10.36 3.37 10.98
C ASP A 88 10.05 4.56 10.05
N GLN A 89 10.75 4.65 8.92
CA GLN A 89 10.44 5.65 7.89
C GLN A 89 9.04 5.41 7.27
N THR A 90 8.70 4.16 6.96
CA THR A 90 7.34 3.81 6.52
C THR A 90 6.32 4.21 7.58
N MET A 91 6.50 3.84 8.84
CA MET A 91 5.57 4.18 9.91
C MET A 91 5.44 5.69 10.13
N ALA A 92 6.53 6.45 10.04
CA ALA A 92 6.51 7.90 10.12
C ALA A 92 5.70 8.53 8.98
N TYR A 93 5.86 8.03 7.75
CA TYR A 93 5.07 8.45 6.60
C TYR A 93 3.57 8.16 6.78
N LEU A 94 3.21 6.95 7.21
CA LEU A 94 1.80 6.60 7.46
C LEU A 94 1.20 7.46 8.59
N LYS A 95 1.97 7.75 9.63
CA LYS A 95 1.52 8.62 10.72
C LYS A 95 1.31 10.06 10.22
N ALA A 96 2.18 10.56 9.35
CA ALA A 96 2.02 11.88 8.73
C ALA A 96 0.74 11.95 7.86
N MET A 97 0.45 10.90 7.08
CA MET A 97 -0.80 10.78 6.32
C MET A 97 -2.03 10.82 7.23
N TYR A 98 -2.02 10.03 8.31
CA TYR A 98 -3.11 10.02 9.30
C TYR A 98 -3.29 11.40 9.96
N ASN A 99 -2.21 12.04 10.39
CA ASN A 99 -2.27 13.35 11.04
C ASN A 99 -2.75 14.46 10.10
N ARG A 100 -2.47 14.35 8.79
CA ARG A 100 -2.84 15.36 7.79
C ARG A 100 -4.29 15.25 7.34
N TYR A 101 -4.78 14.03 7.13
CA TYR A 101 -6.12 13.80 6.56
C TYR A 101 -7.14 13.32 7.59
N HIS A 102 -6.71 13.01 8.82
CA HIS A 102 -7.54 12.51 9.92
C HIS A 102 -8.40 11.29 9.54
N LYS A 103 -7.87 10.46 8.62
CA LYS A 103 -8.48 9.21 8.13
C LYS A 103 -7.50 8.07 8.32
N LYS A 104 -7.98 6.90 8.74
CA LYS A 104 -7.12 5.71 8.85
C LYS A 104 -6.53 5.38 7.49
N VAL A 105 -5.29 4.90 7.51
CA VAL A 105 -4.49 4.66 6.30
C VAL A 105 -4.68 3.21 5.85
N TRP A 106 -4.91 3.03 4.56
CA TRP A 106 -4.75 1.75 3.89
C TRP A 106 -3.43 1.77 3.11
N LEU A 107 -2.44 1.01 3.58
CA LEU A 107 -1.17 0.82 2.88
C LEU A 107 -1.36 -0.20 1.75
N THR A 108 -1.80 0.26 0.59
CA THR A 108 -2.25 -0.60 -0.52
C THR A 108 -1.10 -1.29 -1.25
N GLU A 109 0.11 -0.73 -1.22
CA GLU A 109 1.33 -1.36 -1.73
C GLU A 109 2.54 -1.05 -0.84
N PHE A 110 3.32 -2.06 -0.49
CA PHE A 110 4.65 -1.83 0.09
C PHE A 110 5.66 -2.95 -0.20
N ALA A 111 6.91 -2.55 -0.38
CA ALA A 111 8.09 -3.41 -0.58
C ALA A 111 9.38 -2.60 -0.34
N CYS A 112 10.55 -3.22 -0.31
CA CYS A 112 11.80 -2.47 -0.50
C CYS A 112 12.10 -2.35 -2.01
N ALA A 113 12.20 -1.12 -2.54
CA ALA A 113 12.55 -0.90 -3.94
C ALA A 113 14.02 -1.24 -4.26
N HIS A 114 14.29 -1.51 -5.53
CA HIS A 114 15.62 -1.71 -6.15
C HIS A 114 16.50 -2.84 -5.59
N THR A 115 16.14 -3.49 -4.48
CA THR A 115 16.92 -4.58 -3.90
C THR A 115 16.71 -5.90 -4.65
N PRO A 116 17.76 -6.58 -5.13
CA PRO A 116 17.65 -7.95 -5.62
C PRO A 116 17.65 -8.99 -4.47
N ASP A 117 17.88 -8.57 -3.22
CA ASP A 117 18.05 -9.45 -2.07
C ASP A 117 16.71 -9.67 -1.34
N ASP A 118 16.25 -10.92 -1.29
CA ASP A 118 15.03 -11.32 -0.60
C ASP A 118 15.18 -11.33 0.93
N HIS A 119 16.41 -11.39 1.47
CA HIS A 119 16.66 -11.19 2.90
C HIS A 119 16.38 -9.75 3.33
N VAL A 120 16.61 -8.76 2.46
CA VAL A 120 16.23 -7.37 2.73
C VAL A 120 14.70 -7.24 2.81
N GLN A 121 13.98 -7.89 1.89
CA GLN A 121 12.51 -7.92 1.92
C GLN A 121 12.00 -8.60 3.19
N LEU A 122 12.58 -9.73 3.56
CA LEU A 122 12.24 -10.46 4.78
C LEU A 122 12.51 -9.63 6.05
N GLY A 123 13.63 -8.92 6.09
CA GLY A 123 13.99 -8.02 7.20
C GLY A 123 12.98 -6.88 7.36
N LEU A 124 12.54 -6.28 6.24
CA LEU A 124 11.48 -5.29 6.25
C LEU A 124 10.17 -5.88 6.79
N MET A 125 9.73 -7.05 6.31
CA MET A 125 8.52 -7.70 6.83
C MET A 125 8.59 -7.96 8.33
N ARG A 126 9.71 -8.50 8.82
CA ARG A 126 9.90 -8.82 10.24
C ARG A 126 9.79 -7.61 11.16
N THR A 127 10.22 -6.44 10.68
CA THR A 127 10.23 -5.21 11.48
C THR A 127 8.99 -4.34 11.28
N LEU A 128 8.39 -4.35 10.08
CA LEU A 128 7.26 -3.50 9.73
C LEU A 128 5.91 -4.14 10.05
N LEU A 129 5.70 -5.44 9.81
CA LEU A 129 4.39 -6.06 10.00
C LEU A 129 3.86 -5.96 11.44
N PRO A 130 4.68 -6.20 12.50
CA PRO A 130 4.21 -6.00 13.88
C PRO A 130 3.80 -4.55 14.17
N LYS A 131 4.54 -3.57 13.63
CA LYS A 131 4.22 -2.14 13.78
C LYS A 131 2.92 -1.77 13.07
N LEU A 132 2.66 -2.35 11.90
CA LEU A 132 1.42 -2.13 11.16
C LEU A 132 0.20 -2.73 11.89
N GLU A 133 0.32 -3.89 12.53
CA GLU A 133 -0.78 -4.48 13.29
C GLU A 133 -1.03 -3.76 14.64
N ALA A 134 0.02 -3.22 15.28
CA ALA A 134 -0.14 -2.44 16.51
C ALA A 134 -0.67 -1.01 16.28
N ALA A 135 -0.62 -0.49 15.05
CA ALA A 135 -0.96 0.89 14.75
C ALA A 135 -2.47 1.07 14.52
N GLU A 136 -3.17 1.71 15.47
CA GLU A 136 -4.62 1.97 15.37
C GLU A 136 -5.03 2.85 14.17
N PHE A 137 -4.09 3.65 13.66
CA PHE A 137 -4.28 4.50 12.49
C PHE A 137 -4.08 3.78 11.15
N VAL A 138 -3.63 2.53 11.17
CA VAL A 138 -3.53 1.67 9.97
C VAL A 138 -4.76 0.77 9.92
N TYR A 139 -5.56 0.92 8.88
CA TYR A 139 -6.75 0.10 8.66
C TYR A 139 -6.37 -1.28 8.09
N ARG A 140 -5.66 -1.26 6.95
CA ARG A 140 -5.24 -2.45 6.21
C ARG A 140 -3.90 -2.22 5.52
N TYR A 141 -3.22 -3.31 5.20
CA TYR A 141 -1.98 -3.27 4.42
C TYR A 141 -1.86 -4.46 3.48
N SER A 142 -1.16 -4.28 2.35
CA SER A 142 -0.91 -5.34 1.35
C SER A 142 0.52 -5.28 0.81
N TRP A 143 1.25 -6.39 0.94
CA TRP A 143 2.59 -6.52 0.38
C TRP A 143 2.57 -6.43 -1.15
N PHE A 144 3.58 -5.78 -1.72
CA PHE A 144 3.83 -5.75 -3.15
C PHE A 144 5.14 -6.50 -3.47
N ASN A 145 5.16 -7.57 -4.27
CA ASN A 145 4.11 -7.99 -5.19
C ASN A 145 3.80 -9.49 -5.13
N GLY A 146 2.71 -9.90 -5.80
CA GLY A 146 2.35 -11.31 -5.89
C GLY A 146 3.42 -12.13 -6.61
N ARG A 147 3.80 -11.73 -7.83
CA ARG A 147 4.72 -12.49 -8.68
C ARG A 147 5.37 -11.62 -9.73
N ILE A 148 6.69 -11.69 -9.86
CA ILE A 148 7.47 -11.19 -11.00
C ILE A 148 8.05 -12.38 -11.75
N LYS A 149 7.82 -12.44 -13.06
CA LYS A 149 8.20 -13.59 -13.90
C LYS A 149 9.70 -13.67 -14.15
N SER A 150 10.38 -12.53 -14.24
CA SER A 150 11.80 -12.42 -14.54
C SER A 150 12.38 -11.24 -13.79
N ASP A 151 13.55 -11.43 -13.18
CA ASP A 151 14.26 -10.32 -12.56
C ASP A 151 14.90 -9.41 -13.62
N ASP A 152 14.59 -8.12 -13.55
CA ASP A 152 15.12 -7.09 -14.43
C ASP A 152 15.71 -5.98 -13.56
N PRO A 153 17.04 -5.72 -13.67
CA PRO A 153 17.71 -4.76 -12.82
C PRO A 153 17.28 -3.31 -13.01
N THR A 154 16.62 -3.00 -14.12
CA THR A 154 16.06 -1.67 -14.38
C THR A 154 14.74 -1.42 -13.64
N LYS A 155 14.09 -2.47 -13.14
CA LYS A 155 12.76 -2.34 -12.52
C LYS A 155 12.83 -1.85 -11.08
N PHE A 156 11.89 -0.95 -10.77
CA PHE A 156 11.75 -0.30 -9.47
C PHE A 156 11.47 -1.32 -8.35
N VAL A 157 10.60 -2.29 -8.59
CA VAL A 157 10.41 -3.46 -7.72
C VAL A 157 11.00 -4.68 -8.41
N ARG A 158 11.93 -5.34 -7.73
CA ARG A 158 12.70 -6.49 -8.23
C ARG A 158 12.03 -7.81 -7.88
N GLN A 159 12.45 -8.90 -8.53
CA GLN A 159 11.85 -10.23 -8.31
C GLN A 159 11.91 -10.68 -6.84
N SER A 160 12.92 -10.22 -6.09
CA SER A 160 13.08 -10.45 -4.65
C SER A 160 11.81 -10.17 -3.82
N ALA A 161 10.94 -9.26 -4.27
CA ALA A 161 9.69 -8.91 -3.60
C ALA A 161 8.52 -9.87 -3.91
N SER A 162 8.71 -10.90 -4.75
CA SER A 162 7.64 -11.81 -5.16
C SER A 162 7.23 -12.76 -4.03
N LEU A 163 5.93 -12.82 -3.71
CA LEU A 163 5.39 -13.81 -2.77
C LEU A 163 5.32 -15.22 -3.37
N PHE A 164 5.20 -15.35 -4.69
CA PHE A 164 5.22 -16.63 -5.39
C PHE A 164 6.44 -16.76 -6.31
N HIS A 165 6.98 -17.97 -6.43
CA HIS A 165 8.03 -18.27 -7.41
C HIS A 165 7.54 -17.96 -8.82
N SER A 166 8.39 -17.45 -9.73
CA SER A 166 7.99 -16.98 -11.07
C SER A 166 7.13 -17.96 -11.86
N ASN A 167 7.47 -19.25 -11.82
CA ASN A 167 6.86 -20.29 -12.67
C ASN A 167 6.09 -21.37 -11.88
N ALA A 168 5.88 -21.19 -10.57
CA ALA A 168 5.19 -22.17 -9.74
C ALA A 168 4.13 -21.53 -8.85
N SER A 169 3.07 -22.25 -8.48
CA SER A 169 2.06 -21.80 -7.51
C SER A 169 2.56 -21.85 -6.05
N THR A 170 3.82 -22.22 -5.84
CA THR A 170 4.46 -22.28 -4.52
C THR A 170 4.92 -20.91 -4.05
N LEU A 171 4.83 -20.69 -2.74
CA LEU A 171 5.28 -19.47 -2.07
C LEU A 171 6.81 -19.45 -1.97
N THR A 172 7.39 -18.26 -2.18
CA THR A 172 8.81 -17.98 -1.85
C THR A 172 9.02 -17.94 -0.33
N MET A 173 10.27 -17.81 0.13
CA MET A 173 10.58 -17.61 1.55
C MET A 173 9.78 -16.44 2.16
N ILE A 174 9.78 -15.28 1.49
CA ILE A 174 9.01 -14.12 1.95
C ILE A 174 7.50 -14.33 1.83
N GLY A 175 7.06 -15.08 0.82
CA GLY A 175 5.66 -15.50 0.65
C GLY A 175 5.15 -16.33 1.80
N GLN A 176 5.94 -17.32 2.22
CA GLN A 176 5.66 -18.18 3.37
C GLN A 176 5.62 -17.35 4.65
N PHE A 177 6.59 -16.46 4.88
CA PHE A 177 6.61 -15.57 6.04
C PHE A 177 5.36 -14.67 6.08
N TYR A 178 5.07 -13.95 5.01
CA TYR A 178 3.92 -13.04 4.94
C TYR A 178 2.59 -13.78 5.14
N ASN A 179 2.45 -14.98 4.56
CA ASN A 179 1.25 -15.79 4.72
C ASN A 179 1.08 -16.29 6.15
N ALA A 180 2.16 -16.80 6.76
CA ALA A 180 2.15 -17.37 8.11
C ALA A 180 2.11 -16.32 9.22
N PHE A 181 2.52 -15.08 8.96
CA PHE A 181 2.55 -14.01 9.96
C PHE A 181 1.16 -13.82 10.60
N GLN A 182 1.12 -13.93 11.92
CA GLN A 182 -0.01 -13.56 12.76
C GLN A 182 0.46 -12.43 13.70
N PRO A 183 -0.34 -11.40 13.95
CA PRO A 183 -0.05 -10.49 15.04
C PRO A 183 0.00 -11.27 16.35
N ASP A 184 0.99 -11.00 17.19
CA ASP A 184 1.06 -11.62 18.51
C ASP A 184 -0.25 -11.35 19.27
N SER A 185 -0.88 -12.41 19.75
CA SER A 185 -2.17 -12.37 20.46
C SER A 185 -2.04 -11.87 21.91
N HIS A 186 -1.02 -11.07 22.23
CA HIS A 186 -0.81 -10.53 23.57
C HIS A 186 -1.67 -9.29 23.82
N GLY A 187 -2.98 -9.51 23.91
CA GLY A 187 -4.00 -8.53 24.27
C GLY A 187 -5.10 -9.09 25.17
N SER A 188 -4.84 -10.18 25.90
CA SER A 188 -5.73 -10.69 26.96
C SER A 188 -4.95 -11.37 28.07
N SER A 189 -4.47 -10.58 29.01
CA SER A 189 -4.33 -11.02 30.40
C SER A 189 -4.74 -9.84 31.27
N LEU A 190 -6.05 -9.71 31.44
CA LEU A 190 -6.64 -8.98 32.55
C LEU A 190 -6.81 -9.97 33.71
N VAL A 191 -6.51 -9.47 34.91
CA VAL A 191 -6.89 -9.97 36.24
C VAL A 191 -6.09 -11.16 36.80
N GLY A 192 -5.21 -10.81 37.74
CA GLY A 192 -4.78 -11.61 38.89
C GLY A 192 -4.53 -10.66 40.05
#